data_AF-A0A947DWC6-F1
#
_entry.id   AF-A0A947DWC6-F1
#
_cell.length_a   1.000
_cell.length_b   1.000
_cell.length_c   1.000
_cell.angle_alpha   90.00
_cell.angle_beta   90.00
_cell.angle_gamma   90.00
#
_symmetry.space_group_name_H-M   'P 1'
#
loop_
_entity.id
_entity.type
_entity.pdbx_description
1 polymer ?
#
loop_
_entity_poly.entity_id
_entity_poly.type
_entity_poly.pdbx_seq_one_letter_code
_entity_poly.pdbx_strand_id
1 'polypeptide(L)'
;MKPTPQLTNALGYEVADKRLDILQRIGEAGSISEAARGAGVSYKAAWQAIDTLSNLAGTALLERTVGGAGGGGAQLTPAGRQLLQAAQWLAHARAQVLAQLDCRPADALAGVTRFAALGLRTSMRNQLPCTVTALEPQGQAMRVALALADGSALFSRITRESAELLALQPGQAVLALCKATAVDVVRTGEPVQGRNRLQGHVTRCSRAAAGGEASLALGSGLQLVGFVGPASGVKARSPALAYVDEAAVVVALPG
;
A
#
# COMPACT_ATOMS: atom_id res chain seq x y z
N MET A 1 1.79 25.30 -23.30
CA MET A 1 2.05 23.88 -23.65
C MET A 1 1.14 23.03 -22.75
N LYS A 2 0.15 22.31 -23.29
CA LYS A 2 -0.71 21.46 -22.45
C LYS A 2 0.12 20.25 -21.98
N PRO A 3 0.16 19.92 -20.67
CA PRO A 3 0.91 18.77 -20.19
C PRO A 3 0.37 17.48 -20.83
N THR A 4 1.26 16.66 -21.37
CA THR A 4 0.90 15.32 -21.87
C THR A 4 0.61 14.43 -20.65
N PRO A 5 -0.57 13.80 -20.55
CA PRO A 5 -0.92 12.99 -19.38
C PRO A 5 0.04 11.81 -19.26
N GLN A 6 0.69 11.67 -18.09
CA GLN A 6 1.62 10.57 -17.79
C GLN A 6 0.84 9.35 -17.29
N LEU A 7 0.06 8.75 -18.20
CA LEU A 7 -0.87 7.65 -17.89
C LEU A 7 -0.16 6.41 -17.31
N THR A 8 1.11 6.19 -17.65
CA THR A 8 1.90 5.03 -17.20
C THR A 8 2.02 4.94 -15.67
N ASN A 9 2.08 6.07 -14.96
CA ASN A 9 2.25 6.07 -13.50
C ASN A 9 0.95 5.72 -12.76
N ALA A 10 -0.21 5.99 -13.38
CA ALA A 10 -1.51 5.70 -12.80
C ALA A 10 -1.92 4.22 -12.98
N LEU A 11 -1.39 3.56 -14.02
CA LEU A 11 -1.79 2.21 -14.44
C LEU A 11 -0.95 1.08 -13.81
N GLY A 12 0.14 1.41 -13.12
CA GLY A 12 1.06 0.43 -12.54
C GLY A 12 0.55 -0.35 -11.32
N TYR A 13 -0.71 -0.18 -10.92
CA TYR A 13 -1.29 -0.79 -9.72
C TYR A 13 -2.42 -1.76 -10.09
N GLU A 14 -2.46 -2.91 -9.39
CA GLU A 14 -3.22 -4.13 -9.67
C GLU A 14 -4.72 -4.04 -10.00
N VAL A 15 -5.20 -5.21 -10.47
CA VAL A 15 -6.58 -5.62 -10.70
C VAL A 15 -7.40 -5.46 -9.41
N ALA A 16 -8.51 -4.73 -9.51
CA ALA A 16 -9.35 -4.22 -8.41
C ALA A 16 -8.88 -2.91 -7.74
N ASP A 17 -8.15 -2.03 -8.44
CA ASP A 17 -8.07 -0.64 -8.02
C ASP A 17 -9.47 -0.01 -8.01
N LYS A 18 -10.08 0.07 -6.82
CA LYS A 18 -11.38 0.73 -6.62
C LYS A 18 -11.40 2.15 -7.16
N ARG A 19 -10.25 2.83 -7.26
CA ARG A 19 -10.18 4.17 -7.83
C ARG A 19 -10.55 4.16 -9.31
N LEU A 20 -10.09 3.16 -10.07
CA LEU A 20 -10.45 2.99 -11.48
C LEU A 20 -11.92 2.57 -11.64
N ASP A 21 -12.43 1.69 -10.78
CA ASP A 21 -13.87 1.34 -10.75
C ASP A 21 -14.74 2.58 -10.50
N ILE A 22 -14.37 3.41 -9.51
CA ILE A 22 -15.05 4.67 -9.23
C ILE A 22 -15.01 5.59 -10.45
N LEU A 23 -13.84 5.77 -11.08
CA LEU A 23 -13.72 6.62 -12.27
C LEU A 23 -14.60 6.11 -13.43
N GLN A 24 -14.64 4.80 -13.65
CA GLN A 24 -15.47 4.17 -14.67
C GLN A 24 -16.96 4.42 -14.38
N ARG A 25 -17.42 4.14 -13.16
CA ARG A 25 -18.81 4.36 -12.74
C ARG A 25 -19.24 5.82 -12.84
N ILE A 26 -18.34 6.77 -12.58
CA ILE A 26 -18.63 8.20 -12.81
C ILE A 26 -18.86 8.48 -14.29
N GLY A 27 -18.07 7.86 -15.18
CA GLY A 27 -18.27 7.94 -16.62
C GLY A 27 -19.62 7.41 -17.09
N GLU A 28 -20.13 6.37 -16.43
CA GLU A 28 -21.41 5.73 -16.74
C GLU A 28 -22.60 6.48 -16.13
N ALA A 29 -22.53 6.85 -14.86
CA ALA A 29 -23.64 7.44 -14.10
C ALA A 29 -23.68 8.98 -14.13
N GLY A 30 -22.57 9.65 -14.44
CA GLY A 30 -22.46 11.11 -14.40
C GLY A 30 -22.48 11.72 -12.98
N SER A 31 -22.43 10.89 -11.94
CA SER A 31 -22.59 11.28 -10.54
C SER A 31 -21.55 10.59 -9.64
N ILE A 32 -20.79 11.40 -8.89
CA ILE A 32 -19.78 10.91 -7.94
C ILE A 32 -20.46 10.18 -6.77
N SER A 33 -21.58 10.71 -6.28
CA SER A 33 -22.33 10.11 -5.18
C SER A 33 -22.92 8.75 -5.54
N GLU A 34 -23.33 8.58 -6.79
CA GLU A 34 -23.82 7.31 -7.30
C GLU A 34 -22.69 6.30 -7.53
N ALA A 35 -21.59 6.76 -8.13
CA ALA A 35 -20.40 5.93 -8.31
C ALA A 35 -19.83 5.42 -6.97
N ALA A 36 -19.79 6.27 -5.95
CA ALA A 36 -19.35 5.89 -4.60
C ALA A 36 -20.21 4.75 -4.03
N ARG A 37 -21.54 4.87 -4.11
CA ARG A 37 -22.48 3.82 -3.70
C ARG A 37 -22.28 2.53 -4.50
N GLY A 38 -22.14 2.64 -5.81
CA GLY A 38 -21.92 1.50 -6.70
C GLY A 38 -20.62 0.75 -6.42
N ALA A 39 -19.55 1.46 -6.08
CA ALA A 39 -18.24 0.89 -5.74
C ALA A 39 -18.14 0.44 -4.26
N GLY A 40 -19.20 0.62 -3.47
CA GLY A 40 -19.22 0.25 -2.05
C GLY A 40 -18.19 1.03 -1.22
N VAL A 41 -18.02 2.33 -1.48
CA VAL A 41 -17.12 3.22 -0.74
C VAL A 41 -17.84 4.47 -0.26
N SER A 42 -17.27 5.15 0.74
CA SER A 42 -17.77 6.45 1.15
C SER A 42 -17.61 7.50 0.03
N TYR A 43 -18.49 8.51 0.02
CA TYR A 43 -18.37 9.65 -0.90
C TYR A 43 -17.01 10.35 -0.79
N LYS A 44 -16.45 10.41 0.43
CA LYS A 44 -15.11 10.97 0.68
C LYS A 44 -14.01 10.10 0.06
N ALA A 45 -14.09 8.78 0.17
CA ALA A 45 -13.15 7.87 -0.49
C ALA A 45 -13.21 8.01 -2.02
N ALA A 46 -14.40 8.21 -2.60
CA ALA A 46 -14.55 8.46 -4.03
C ALA A 46 -13.86 9.75 -4.49
N TRP A 47 -13.97 10.84 -3.72
CA TRP A 47 -13.19 12.05 -4.00
C TRP A 47 -11.68 11.84 -3.90
N GLN A 48 -11.22 11.17 -2.85
CA GLN A 48 -9.80 10.87 -2.68
C GLN A 48 -9.25 9.98 -3.80
N ALA A 49 -10.06 9.05 -4.32
CA ALA A 49 -9.72 8.25 -5.49
C ALA A 49 -9.48 9.12 -6.72
N ILE A 50 -10.41 10.04 -7.02
CA ILE A 50 -10.33 10.97 -8.15
C ILE A 50 -9.08 11.86 -8.02
N ASP A 51 -8.85 12.43 -6.84
CA ASP A 51 -7.71 13.30 -6.58
C ASP A 51 -6.40 12.54 -6.75
N THR A 52 -6.33 11.31 -6.24
CA THR A 52 -5.15 10.45 -6.37
C THR A 52 -4.85 10.14 -7.83
N LEU A 53 -5.86 9.71 -8.60
CA LEU A 53 -5.68 9.41 -10.03
C LEU A 53 -5.31 10.66 -10.83
N SER A 54 -5.91 11.81 -10.53
CA SER A 54 -5.59 13.07 -11.19
C SER A 54 -4.15 13.52 -10.92
N ASN A 55 -3.68 13.37 -9.68
CA ASN A 55 -2.30 13.65 -9.30
C ASN A 55 -1.32 12.72 -10.03
N LEU A 56 -1.64 11.42 -10.11
CA LEU A 56 -0.81 10.44 -10.83
C LEU A 56 -0.78 10.72 -12.34
N ALA A 57 -1.90 11.14 -12.93
CA ALA A 57 -2.00 11.50 -14.34
C ALA A 57 -1.37 12.88 -14.66
N GLY A 58 -1.16 13.73 -13.66
CA GLY A 58 -0.70 15.10 -13.81
C GLY A 58 -1.75 16.04 -14.43
N THR A 59 -3.01 15.64 -14.47
CA THR A 59 -4.11 16.41 -15.06
C THR A 59 -5.47 16.00 -14.48
N ALA A 60 -6.46 16.88 -14.58
CA ALA A 60 -7.82 16.59 -14.13
C ALA A 60 -8.48 15.51 -14.99
N LEU A 61 -9.00 14.47 -14.33
CA LEU A 61 -9.71 13.37 -15.00
C LEU A 61 -11.22 13.58 -15.07
N LEU A 62 -11.74 14.56 -14.33
CA LEU A 62 -13.15 14.96 -14.35
C LEU A 62 -13.31 16.46 -14.60
N GLU A 63 -14.37 16.80 -15.32
CA GLU A 63 -14.92 18.14 -15.46
C GLU A 63 -16.26 18.22 -14.70
N ARG A 64 -16.46 19.33 -13.99
CA ARG A 64 -17.74 19.63 -13.35
C ARG A 64 -18.71 20.19 -14.38
N THR A 65 -19.87 19.58 -14.53
CA THR A 65 -20.98 20.20 -15.25
C THR A 65 -21.68 21.18 -14.31
N VAL A 66 -21.81 22.44 -14.74
CA VAL A 66 -22.59 23.44 -14.01
C VAL A 66 -24.06 23.04 -14.11
N GLY A 67 -24.62 22.52 -13.03
CA GLY A 67 -26.04 22.18 -12.93
C GLY A 67 -26.77 23.19 -12.08
N GLY A 68 -27.91 23.69 -12.58
CA GLY A 68 -28.87 24.50 -11.84
C GLY A 68 -29.57 23.69 -10.73
N ALA A 69 -30.86 23.97 -10.47
CA ALA A 69 -31.61 23.51 -9.29
C ALA A 69 -31.60 21.99 -8.96
N GLY A 70 -31.08 21.12 -9.84
CA GLY A 70 -30.91 19.67 -9.63
C GLY A 70 -29.50 19.20 -9.28
N GLY A 71 -28.51 20.09 -9.15
CA GLY A 71 -27.13 19.76 -8.79
C GLY A 71 -26.20 19.53 -10.00
N GLY A 72 -24.92 19.89 -9.85
CA GLY A 72 -23.88 19.71 -10.88
C GLY A 72 -23.44 18.25 -11.01
N GLY A 73 -23.25 17.79 -12.25
CA GLY A 73 -22.76 16.46 -12.57
C GLY A 73 -21.23 16.40 -12.67
N ALA A 74 -20.70 15.20 -12.86
CA ALA A 74 -19.30 14.96 -13.17
C ALA A 74 -19.19 14.23 -14.51
N GLN A 75 -18.36 14.73 -15.41
CA GLN A 75 -18.08 14.08 -16.69
C GLN A 75 -16.59 13.80 -16.82
N LEU A 76 -16.24 12.68 -17.44
CA LEU A 76 -14.84 12.35 -17.74
C LEU A 76 -14.26 13.35 -18.74
N THR A 77 -13.04 13.82 -18.45
CA THR A 77 -12.25 14.54 -19.44
C THR A 77 -11.77 13.57 -20.53
N PRO A 78 -11.27 14.06 -21.68
CA PRO A 78 -10.59 13.21 -22.65
C PRO A 78 -9.46 12.39 -22.02
N ALA A 79 -8.71 12.96 -21.07
CA ALA A 79 -7.67 12.25 -20.33
C ALA A 79 -8.24 11.14 -19.42
N GLY A 80 -9.38 11.39 -18.75
CA GLY A 80 -10.10 10.39 -17.97
C GLY A 80 -10.52 9.17 -18.80
N ARG A 81 -11.07 9.40 -19.99
CA ARG A 81 -11.43 8.32 -20.94
C ARG A 81 -10.20 7.53 -21.42
N GLN A 82 -9.12 8.22 -21.76
CA GLN A 82 -7.86 7.58 -22.19
C GLN A 82 -7.26 6.71 -21.09
N LEU A 83 -7.31 7.16 -19.83
CA LEU A 83 -6.83 6.37 -18.69
C LEU A 83 -7.61 5.05 -18.55
N LEU A 84 -8.94 5.11 -18.61
CA LEU A 84 -9.78 3.91 -18.52
C LEU A 84 -9.51 2.92 -19.67
N GLN A 85 -9.36 3.42 -20.90
CA GLN A 85 -9.03 2.57 -22.05
C GLN A 85 -7.66 1.89 -21.87
N ALA A 86 -6.64 2.63 -21.45
CA ALA A 86 -5.32 2.08 -21.20
C ALA A 86 -5.31 1.06 -20.05
N ALA A 87 -6.10 1.30 -18.99
CA ALA A 87 -6.30 0.36 -17.89
C ALA A 87 -6.90 -0.96 -18.37
N GLN A 88 -7.92 -0.91 -19.22
CA GLN A 88 -8.55 -2.11 -19.79
C GLN A 88 -7.57 -2.92 -20.64
N TRP A 89 -6.74 -2.26 -21.46
CA TRP A 89 -5.71 -2.95 -22.24
C TRP A 89 -4.67 -3.65 -21.36
N LEU A 90 -4.21 -2.97 -20.30
CA LEU A 90 -3.23 -3.55 -19.38
C LEU A 90 -3.82 -4.73 -18.61
N ALA A 91 -5.06 -4.61 -18.12
CA ALA A 91 -5.76 -5.68 -17.44
C ALA A 91 -5.93 -6.91 -18.35
N HIS A 92 -6.27 -6.69 -19.62
CA HIS A 92 -6.39 -7.76 -20.61
C HIS A 92 -5.05 -8.45 -20.88
N ALA A 93 -3.98 -7.68 -21.11
CA ALA A 93 -2.64 -8.24 -21.33
C ALA A 93 -2.17 -9.04 -20.11
N ARG A 94 -2.38 -8.53 -18.89
CA ARG A 94 -2.05 -9.23 -17.64
C ARG A 94 -2.80 -10.54 -17.50
N ALA A 95 -4.12 -10.54 -17.75
CA ALA A 95 -4.94 -11.75 -17.67
C ALA A 95 -4.43 -12.84 -18.62
N GLN A 96 -4.01 -12.46 -19.84
CA GLN A 96 -3.40 -13.39 -20.78
C GLN A 96 -2.07 -13.96 -20.26
N VAL A 97 -1.20 -13.13 -19.67
CA VAL A 97 0.07 -13.59 -19.09
C VAL A 97 -0.15 -14.53 -17.91
N LEU A 98 -1.05 -14.18 -16.98
CA LEU A 98 -1.38 -15.02 -15.83
C LEU A 98 -1.95 -16.37 -16.28
N ALA A 99 -2.88 -16.38 -17.24
CA ALA A 99 -3.42 -17.61 -17.80
C ALA A 99 -2.33 -18.51 -18.42
N GLN A 100 -1.33 -17.93 -19.09
CA GLN A 100 -0.19 -18.69 -19.62
C GLN A 100 0.72 -19.27 -18.51
N LEU A 101 0.78 -18.60 -17.36
CA LEU A 101 1.58 -19.04 -16.21
C LEU A 101 0.86 -20.12 -15.40
N ASP A 102 -0.47 -20.03 -15.24
CA ASP A 102 -1.29 -21.04 -14.53
C ASP A 102 -1.25 -22.42 -15.22
N CYS A 103 -0.98 -22.47 -16.53
CA CYS A 103 -0.78 -23.71 -17.27
C CYS A 103 0.59 -24.39 -17.01
N ARG A 104 1.45 -23.84 -16.13
CA ARG A 104 2.75 -24.43 -15.75
C ARG A 104 2.68 -25.10 -14.36
N PRO A 105 3.48 -26.15 -14.09
CA PRO A 105 3.43 -26.86 -12.82
C PRO A 105 3.67 -25.94 -11.60
N ALA A 106 2.86 -26.16 -10.55
CA ALA A 106 2.64 -25.26 -9.41
C ALA A 106 3.89 -24.86 -8.60
N ASP A 107 4.92 -25.69 -8.55
CA ASP A 107 6.16 -25.40 -7.80
C ASP A 107 6.98 -24.22 -8.38
N ALA A 108 6.74 -23.83 -9.64
CA ALA A 108 7.41 -22.69 -10.26
C ALA A 108 6.74 -21.34 -9.95
N LEU A 109 5.44 -21.32 -9.56
CA LEU A 109 4.63 -20.10 -9.51
C LEU A 109 4.58 -19.41 -8.14
N ALA A 110 4.86 -20.12 -7.04
CA ALA A 110 4.87 -19.51 -5.71
C ALA A 110 5.91 -18.36 -5.58
N GLY A 111 6.92 -18.32 -6.45
CA GLY A 111 7.85 -17.20 -6.59
C GLY A 111 7.28 -16.02 -7.40
N VAL A 112 6.41 -16.28 -8.38
CA VAL A 112 5.88 -15.27 -9.32
C VAL A 112 5.00 -14.24 -8.63
N THR A 113 4.12 -14.66 -7.71
CA THR A 113 3.32 -13.72 -6.90
C THR A 113 4.20 -12.83 -6.02
N ARG A 114 5.37 -13.31 -5.58
CA ARG A 114 6.36 -12.49 -4.85
C ARG A 114 7.08 -11.51 -5.76
N PHE A 115 7.31 -11.87 -7.02
CA PHE A 115 7.94 -10.98 -8.00
C PHE A 115 7.02 -9.84 -8.44
N ALA A 116 5.71 -9.99 -8.30
CA ALA A 116 4.76 -8.94 -8.64
C ALA A 116 4.88 -7.69 -7.73
N ALA A 117 5.37 -7.87 -6.49
CA ALA A 117 5.79 -6.78 -5.60
C ALA A 117 6.96 -5.92 -6.13
N LEU A 118 7.68 -6.36 -7.17
CA LEU A 118 8.78 -5.60 -7.78
C LEU A 118 8.31 -4.40 -8.62
N GLY A 119 7.00 -4.27 -8.89
CA GLY A 119 6.45 -3.20 -9.72
C GLY A 119 6.64 -1.80 -9.14
N LEU A 120 6.73 -1.67 -7.81
CA LEU A 120 6.85 -0.37 -7.13
C LEU A 120 8.24 -0.19 -6.50
N ARG A 121 9.02 0.77 -7.03
CA ARG A 121 10.26 1.23 -6.40
C ARG A 121 9.96 2.30 -5.37
N THR A 122 10.30 2.06 -4.11
CA THR A 122 10.11 3.03 -3.02
C THR A 122 11.39 3.23 -2.22
N SER A 123 11.48 4.35 -1.50
CA SER A 123 12.53 4.58 -0.49
C SER A 123 12.26 3.83 0.83
N MET A 124 11.10 3.18 0.96
CA MET A 124 10.78 2.33 2.11
C MET A 124 11.55 1.02 1.95
N ARG A 125 12.68 0.93 2.66
CA ARG A 125 13.57 -0.24 2.62
C ARG A 125 12.99 -1.46 3.32
N ASN A 126 12.03 -1.27 4.21
CA ASN A 126 11.33 -2.36 4.87
C ASN A 126 10.06 -2.60 4.07
N GLN A 127 10.00 -3.75 3.40
CA GLN A 127 8.83 -4.20 2.66
C GLN A 127 8.58 -5.65 3.07
N LEU A 128 7.63 -5.84 3.98
CA LEU A 128 7.39 -7.10 4.66
C LEU A 128 6.08 -7.72 4.14
N PRO A 129 6.13 -8.89 3.48
CA PRO A 129 4.93 -9.63 3.16
C PRO A 129 4.18 -10.04 4.42
N CYS A 130 2.87 -9.79 4.44
CA CYS A 130 2.00 -10.10 5.56
C CYS A 130 0.59 -10.42 5.09
N THR A 131 -0.23 -10.96 6.00
CA THR A 131 -1.64 -11.24 5.76
C THR A 131 -2.49 -10.40 6.72
N VAL A 132 -3.55 -9.78 6.24
CA VAL A 132 -4.50 -9.05 7.08
C VAL A 132 -5.22 -10.05 7.98
N THR A 133 -5.19 -9.86 9.29
CA THR A 133 -5.88 -10.72 10.25
C THR A 133 -7.17 -10.09 10.76
N ALA A 134 -7.17 -8.77 10.98
CA ALA A 134 -8.34 -8.04 11.46
C ALA A 134 -8.30 -6.56 11.04
N LEU A 135 -9.47 -5.94 11.04
CA LEU A 135 -9.68 -4.52 10.79
C LEU A 135 -10.50 -3.94 11.95
N GLU A 136 -9.88 -3.05 12.73
CA GLU A 136 -10.43 -2.48 13.96
C GLU A 136 -10.71 -0.98 13.76
N PRO A 137 -11.99 -0.55 13.69
CA PRO A 137 -12.31 0.87 13.55
C PRO A 137 -11.88 1.68 14.78
N GLN A 138 -11.18 2.80 14.56
CA GLN A 138 -10.72 3.72 15.60
C GLN A 138 -11.11 5.17 15.26
N GLY A 139 -12.38 5.50 15.43
CA GLY A 139 -12.91 6.82 15.04
C GLY A 139 -12.76 7.03 13.53
N GLN A 140 -11.97 8.03 13.13
CA GLN A 140 -11.65 8.31 11.72
C GLN A 140 -10.51 7.44 11.16
N ALA A 141 -9.79 6.72 12.03
CA ALA A 141 -8.76 5.78 11.64
C ALA A 141 -9.29 4.34 11.60
N MET A 142 -8.52 3.47 10.96
CA MET A 142 -8.67 2.03 10.94
C MET A 142 -7.33 1.44 11.37
N ARG A 143 -7.36 0.60 12.40
CA ARG A 143 -6.19 -0.18 12.82
C ARG A 143 -6.25 -1.54 12.13
N VAL A 144 -5.28 -1.79 11.28
CA VAL A 144 -5.15 -3.02 10.50
C VAL A 144 -4.18 -3.93 11.24
N ALA A 145 -4.66 -5.09 11.68
CA ALA A 145 -3.81 -6.13 12.23
C ALA A 145 -3.29 -7.02 11.08
N LEU A 146 -1.99 -7.28 11.11
CA LEU A 146 -1.24 -7.99 10.09
C LEU A 146 -0.44 -9.11 10.76
N ALA A 147 -0.35 -10.26 10.10
CA ALA A 147 0.51 -11.37 10.50
C ALA A 147 1.66 -11.55 9.50
N LEU A 148 2.89 -11.59 10.01
CA LEU A 148 4.05 -12.06 9.26
C LEU A 148 4.02 -13.59 9.13
N ALA A 149 4.86 -14.14 8.27
CA ALA A 149 4.91 -15.59 8.01
C ALA A 149 5.28 -16.44 9.25
N ASP A 150 5.96 -15.86 10.24
CA ASP A 150 6.29 -16.48 11.52
C ASP A 150 5.19 -16.31 12.58
N GLY A 151 4.05 -15.73 12.22
CA GLY A 151 2.96 -15.41 13.14
C GLY A 151 3.17 -14.14 13.96
N SER A 152 4.29 -13.43 13.79
CA SER A 152 4.53 -12.15 14.47
C SER A 152 3.47 -11.12 14.05
N ALA A 153 2.86 -10.47 15.04
CA ALA A 153 1.88 -9.43 14.81
C ALA A 153 2.54 -8.11 14.41
N LEU A 154 1.97 -7.44 13.43
CA LEU A 154 2.29 -6.10 12.98
C LEU A 154 0.99 -5.32 12.81
N PHE A 155 0.97 -4.05 13.18
CA PHE A 155 -0.19 -3.19 13.15
C PHE A 155 0.11 -1.94 12.33
N SER A 156 -0.85 -1.56 11.50
CA SER A 156 -0.81 -0.31 10.73
C SER A 156 -2.04 0.52 11.05
N ARG A 157 -1.85 1.81 11.28
CA ARG A 157 -2.94 2.75 11.50
C ARG A 157 -3.12 3.62 10.27
N ILE A 158 -4.18 3.35 9.52
CA ILE A 158 -4.53 4.05 8.27
C ILE A 158 -5.87 4.76 8.41
N THR A 159 -6.26 5.56 7.41
CA THR A 159 -7.61 6.14 7.37
C THR A 159 -8.63 5.08 6.97
N ARG A 160 -9.90 5.27 7.34
CA ARG A 160 -11.00 4.40 6.92
C ARG A 160 -11.11 4.36 5.40
N GLU A 161 -10.96 5.51 4.75
CA GLU A 161 -11.03 5.62 3.30
C GLU A 161 -9.92 4.85 2.59
N SER A 162 -8.69 4.82 3.15
CA SER A 162 -7.62 3.99 2.61
C SER A 162 -7.95 2.49 2.69
N ALA A 163 -8.52 2.03 3.81
CA ALA A 163 -8.97 0.64 3.94
C ALA A 163 -10.10 0.32 2.94
N GLU A 164 -11.04 1.25 2.75
CA GLU A 164 -12.13 1.14 1.79
C GLU A 164 -11.61 1.04 0.34
N LEU A 165 -10.68 1.93 -0.05
CA LEU A 165 -10.09 1.99 -1.39
C LEU A 165 -9.19 0.79 -1.71
N LEU A 166 -8.44 0.31 -0.73
CA LEU A 166 -7.64 -0.92 -0.87
C LEU A 166 -8.51 -2.19 -0.78
N ALA A 167 -9.81 -2.05 -0.52
CA ALA A 167 -10.75 -3.15 -0.34
C ALA A 167 -10.25 -4.20 0.68
N LEU A 168 -9.61 -3.74 1.76
CA LEU A 168 -8.95 -4.65 2.70
C LEU A 168 -9.94 -5.61 3.36
N GLN A 169 -9.57 -6.89 3.41
CA GLN A 169 -10.34 -7.94 4.07
C GLN A 169 -9.42 -8.88 4.87
N PRO A 170 -9.89 -9.48 5.98
CA PRO A 170 -9.17 -10.56 6.65
C PRO A 170 -8.83 -11.70 5.68
N GLY A 171 -7.63 -12.25 5.80
CA GLY A 171 -7.08 -13.27 4.90
C GLY A 171 -6.38 -12.73 3.65
N GLN A 172 -6.49 -11.43 3.36
CA GLN A 172 -5.86 -10.83 2.18
C GLN A 172 -4.34 -10.69 2.36
N ALA A 173 -3.58 -11.09 1.35
CA ALA A 173 -2.14 -10.90 1.29
C ALA A 173 -1.81 -9.43 0.95
N VAL A 174 -0.95 -8.81 1.76
CA VAL A 174 -0.54 -7.41 1.63
C VAL A 174 0.96 -7.26 1.91
N LEU A 175 1.50 -6.09 1.63
CA LEU A 175 2.86 -5.68 1.99
C LEU A 175 2.77 -4.57 3.04
N ALA A 176 3.45 -4.77 4.16
CA ALA A 176 3.71 -3.71 5.13
C ALA A 176 5.02 -2.99 4.76
N LEU A 177 4.92 -1.71 4.46
CA LEU A 177 6.03 -0.86 4.04
C LEU A 177 6.36 0.15 5.14
N CYS A 178 7.62 0.32 5.50
CA CYS A 178 8.04 1.43 6.35
C CYS A 178 9.44 1.93 5.99
N LYS A 179 9.70 3.20 6.32
CA LYS A 179 11.04 3.76 6.16
C LYS A 179 11.97 3.16 7.22
N ALA A 180 13.22 2.91 6.84
CA ALA A 180 14.22 2.47 7.81
C ALA A 180 14.44 3.49 8.93
N THR A 181 14.34 4.78 8.63
CA THR A 181 14.46 5.87 9.62
C THR A 181 13.30 5.94 10.61
N ALA A 182 12.21 5.19 10.39
CA ALA A 182 11.09 5.09 11.34
C ALA A 182 11.20 3.85 12.26
N VAL A 183 12.25 3.03 12.07
CA VAL A 183 12.49 1.82 12.85
C VAL A 183 13.63 2.09 13.82
N ASP A 184 13.32 2.06 15.11
CA ASP A 184 14.31 2.13 16.18
C ASP A 184 14.73 0.73 16.58
N VAL A 185 16.03 0.45 16.57
CA VAL A 185 16.59 -0.83 17.00
C VAL A 185 17.24 -0.67 18.37
N VAL A 186 16.78 -1.45 19.34
CA VAL A 186 17.25 -1.41 20.74
C VAL A 186 17.56 -2.81 21.23
N ARG A 187 18.43 -2.93 22.24
CA ARG A 187 18.79 -4.23 22.82
C ARG A 187 17.64 -4.86 23.62
N THR A 188 17.02 -4.06 24.48
CA THR A 188 15.93 -4.43 25.37
C THR A 188 14.96 -3.27 25.48
N GLY A 189 13.68 -3.56 25.68
CA GLY A 189 12.63 -2.55 25.79
C GLY A 189 11.29 -3.18 26.13
N GLU A 190 10.42 -2.39 26.75
CA GLU A 190 9.07 -2.76 27.09
C GLU A 190 8.10 -2.51 25.93
N PRO A 191 6.94 -3.19 25.87
CA PRO A 191 5.90 -2.87 24.90
C PRO A 191 5.45 -1.40 25.04
N VAL A 192 5.43 -0.67 23.93
CA VAL A 192 4.97 0.72 23.90
C VAL A 192 3.65 0.77 23.13
N GLN A 193 2.62 1.37 23.72
CA GLN A 193 1.32 1.49 23.08
C GLN A 193 1.42 2.27 21.76
N GLY A 194 0.76 1.78 20.71
CA GLY A 194 0.80 2.40 19.38
C GLY A 194 2.12 2.19 18.61
N ARG A 195 3.03 1.36 19.13
CA ARG A 195 4.24 0.94 18.42
C ARG A 195 4.27 -0.58 18.28
N ASN A 196 4.63 -1.01 17.09
CA ASN A 196 4.98 -2.38 16.79
C ASN A 196 6.29 -2.76 17.46
N ARG A 197 6.39 -4.01 17.90
CA ARG A 197 7.59 -4.59 18.49
C ARG A 197 7.91 -5.89 17.78
N LEU A 198 8.96 -5.88 16.97
CA LEU A 198 9.44 -7.05 16.25
C LEU A 198 10.73 -7.55 16.88
N GLN A 199 10.80 -8.84 17.18
CA GLN A 199 12.00 -9.46 17.75
C GLN A 199 12.88 -10.00 16.62
N GLY A 200 14.19 -9.89 16.81
CA GLY A 200 15.13 -10.43 15.84
C GLY A 200 16.57 -10.42 16.32
N HIS A 201 17.47 -10.71 15.40
CA HIS A 201 18.89 -10.79 15.65
C HIS A 201 19.67 -9.89 14.70
N VAL A 202 20.62 -9.14 15.23
CA VAL A 202 21.38 -8.17 14.43
C VAL A 202 22.32 -8.90 13.48
N THR A 203 22.10 -8.76 12.19
CA THR A 203 22.96 -9.33 11.14
C THR A 203 24.08 -8.37 10.78
N ARG A 204 23.77 -7.07 10.70
CA ARG A 204 24.71 -6.00 10.39
C ARG A 204 24.41 -4.78 11.25
N CYS A 205 25.46 -4.06 11.67
CA CYS A 205 25.32 -2.79 12.36
C CYS A 205 26.49 -1.90 11.95
N SER A 206 26.19 -0.75 11.34
CA SER A 206 27.19 0.29 11.13
C SER A 206 27.42 1.03 12.44
N ARG A 207 28.68 1.20 12.83
CA ARG A 207 29.04 1.93 14.05
C ARG A 207 29.47 3.34 13.65
N ALA A 208 28.67 4.34 14.01
CA ALA A 208 29.12 5.73 14.04
C ALA A 208 28.83 6.33 15.42
N ALA A 209 29.59 7.37 15.80
CA ALA A 209 29.53 7.99 17.12
C ALA A 209 28.13 8.51 17.49
N ALA A 210 27.31 8.87 16.48
CA ALA A 210 25.95 9.37 16.63
C ALA A 210 24.86 8.29 16.55
N GLY A 211 25.23 7.00 16.53
CA GLY A 211 24.33 5.91 16.15
C GLY A 211 24.57 5.46 14.71
N GLY A 212 23.81 4.49 14.23
CA GLY A 212 24.05 3.88 12.93
C GLY A 212 22.90 3.05 12.42
N GLU A 213 23.06 2.53 11.21
CA GLU A 213 22.08 1.66 10.58
C GLU A 213 22.31 0.22 11.05
N ALA A 214 21.23 -0.45 11.43
CA ALA A 214 21.25 -1.86 11.78
C ALA A 214 20.30 -2.64 10.89
N SER A 215 20.74 -3.83 10.49
CA SER A 215 19.92 -4.86 9.84
C SER A 215 19.64 -5.96 10.85
N LEU A 216 18.37 -6.34 10.95
CA LEU A 216 17.83 -7.31 11.89
C LEU A 216 17.19 -8.45 11.11
N ALA A 217 17.64 -9.68 11.34
CA ALA A 217 16.93 -10.88 10.89
C ALA A 217 15.75 -11.15 11.83
N LEU A 218 14.55 -11.20 11.28
CA LEU A 218 13.33 -11.56 12.00
C LEU A 218 13.16 -13.09 12.05
N GLY A 219 12.27 -13.58 12.93
CA GLY A 219 11.93 -15.01 13.02
C GLY A 219 11.41 -15.60 11.69
N SER A 220 10.73 -14.77 10.90
CA SER A 220 10.25 -15.09 9.54
C SER A 220 11.35 -15.29 8.49
N GLY A 221 12.61 -15.06 8.82
CA GLY A 221 13.73 -15.07 7.87
C GLY A 221 13.86 -13.78 7.05
N LEU A 222 12.93 -12.84 7.19
CA LEU A 222 12.98 -11.52 6.57
C LEU A 222 14.04 -10.63 7.23
N GLN A 223 14.53 -9.65 6.48
CA GLN A 223 15.42 -8.60 7.00
C GLN A 223 14.64 -7.32 7.26
N LEU A 224 14.86 -6.71 8.40
CA LEU A 224 14.37 -5.39 8.78
C LEU A 224 15.55 -4.44 8.96
N VAL A 225 15.48 -3.26 8.38
CA VAL A 225 16.50 -2.22 8.50
C VAL A 225 15.97 -1.10 9.36
N GLY A 226 16.75 -0.69 10.35
CA GLY A 226 16.44 0.42 11.24
C GLY A 226 17.69 1.16 11.68
N PHE A 227 17.52 2.06 12.64
CA PHE A 227 18.61 2.84 13.21
C PHE A 227 18.76 2.54 14.69
N VAL A 228 20.01 2.47 15.13
CA VAL A 228 20.40 2.35 16.53
C VAL A 228 20.84 3.72 17.04
N GLY A 229 20.34 4.12 18.22
CA GLY A 229 20.81 5.33 18.89
C GLY A 229 22.24 5.21 19.42
N PRO A 230 22.89 6.33 19.75
CA PRO A 230 24.18 6.34 20.44
C PRO A 230 24.05 5.61 21.78
N ALA A 231 25.08 4.85 22.16
CA ALA A 231 25.10 4.04 23.39
C ALA A 231 23.99 2.98 23.54
N SER A 232 23.28 2.62 22.46
CA SER A 232 22.26 1.55 22.47
C SER A 232 22.77 0.17 22.89
N GLY A 233 24.10 -0.02 22.88
CA GLY A 233 24.75 -1.28 23.21
C GLY A 233 24.46 -2.40 22.20
N VAL A 234 23.77 -2.13 21.09
CA VAL A 234 23.44 -3.13 20.06
C VAL A 234 24.71 -3.57 19.34
N LYS A 235 24.98 -4.88 19.30
CA LYS A 235 26.17 -5.45 18.64
C LYS A 235 25.73 -6.36 17.50
N ALA A 236 26.61 -6.54 16.51
CA ALA A 236 26.38 -7.57 15.51
C ALA A 236 26.29 -8.94 16.21
N ARG A 237 25.40 -9.79 15.70
CA ARG A 237 25.09 -11.10 16.27
C ARG A 237 24.58 -11.07 17.72
N SER A 238 23.89 -10.01 18.13
CA SER A 238 23.13 -10.01 19.39
C SER A 238 21.63 -9.99 19.13
N PRO A 239 20.81 -10.53 20.05
CA PRO A 239 19.37 -10.30 20.02
C PRO A 239 19.09 -8.80 20.16
N ALA A 240 18.06 -8.33 19.47
CA ALA A 240 17.56 -6.97 19.56
C ALA A 240 16.07 -6.91 19.23
N LEU A 241 15.46 -5.77 19.55
CA LEU A 241 14.08 -5.44 19.30
C LEU A 241 14.02 -4.26 18.33
N ALA A 242 13.09 -4.32 17.39
CA ALA A 242 12.78 -3.22 16.51
C ALA A 242 11.41 -2.63 16.85
N TYR A 243 11.36 -1.30 16.98
CA TYR A 243 10.15 -0.55 17.23
C TYR A 243 9.79 0.34 16.05
N VAL A 244 8.54 0.31 15.62
CA VAL A 244 8.01 1.19 14.58
C VAL A 244 6.60 1.63 14.95
N ASP A 245 6.31 2.92 14.86
CA ASP A 245 4.97 3.46 15.11
C ASP A 245 3.95 2.83 14.15
N GLU A 246 2.75 2.49 14.63
CA GLU A 246 1.68 1.96 13.78
C GLU A 246 1.33 2.91 12.61
N ALA A 247 1.44 4.23 12.81
CA ALA A 247 1.21 5.23 11.76
C ALA A 247 2.37 5.35 10.76
N ALA A 248 3.56 4.80 11.08
CA ALA A 248 4.71 4.77 10.18
C ALA A 248 4.72 3.54 9.25
N VAL A 249 3.77 2.60 9.46
CA VAL A 249 3.59 1.41 8.63
C VAL A 249 2.50 1.69 7.60
N VAL A 250 2.86 1.60 6.32
CA VAL A 250 1.96 1.73 5.17
C VAL A 250 1.55 0.34 4.70
N VAL A 251 0.28 0.17 4.34
CA VAL A 251 -0.22 -1.07 3.71
C VAL A 251 -0.28 -0.88 2.20
N ALA A 252 0.26 -1.84 1.45
CA ALA A 252 0.16 -1.89 0.00
C ALA A 252 -0.31 -3.29 -0.44
N LEU A 253 -1.01 -3.37 -1.57
CA LEU A 253 -1.32 -4.65 -2.20
C LEU A 253 -0.10 -5.11 -3.02
N PRO A 254 0.26 -6.40 -2.99
CA PRO A 254 1.27 -6.93 -3.91
C PRO A 254 0.79 -6.73 -5.35
N GLY A 255 1.76 -6.41 -6.23
CA GLY A 255 1.51 -6.06 -7.63
C GLY A 255 1.08 -7.22 -8.50
#